data_AF-A0A7X9GCZ2-F1
#
_entry.id   AF-A0A7X9GCZ2-F1
#
_cell.length_a   1.000
_cell.length_b   1.000
_cell.length_c   1.000
_cell.angle_alpha   90.00
_cell.angle_beta   90.00
_cell.angle_gamma   90.00
#
_symmetry.space_group_name_H-M   'P 1'
#
loop_
_entity.id
_entity.type
_entity.pdbx_description
1 polymer ?
#
loop_
_entity_poly.entity_id
_entity_poly.type
_entity_poly.pdbx_seq_one_letter_code
_entity_poly.pdbx_strand_id
1 'polypeptide(L)'
;MKNNNIIELCDLKGKNKKKYRIILSFVNETNERYLIYTDDKLDGDDFIKVYIGKQGIKDEKDILIPVEEDDELEFVESLLSKIKKEQNI
;
A
#
# COMPACT_ATOMS: atom_id res chain seq x y z
N MET A 1 -11.28 20.87 0.57
CA MET A 1 -11.24 19.66 1.41
C MET A 1 -9.84 19.08 1.30
N LYS A 2 -9.10 18.92 2.41
CA LYS A 2 -7.75 18.33 2.36
C LYS A 2 -7.91 16.81 2.18
N ASN A 3 -7.65 16.31 0.97
CA ASN A 3 -7.52 14.88 0.72
C ASN A 3 -6.26 14.40 1.43
N ASN A 4 -6.40 13.98 2.69
CA ASN A 4 -5.30 13.37 3.41
C ASN A 4 -5.15 11.92 2.92
N ASN A 5 -4.55 11.73 1.74
CA ASN A 5 -4.07 10.44 1.26
C ASN A 5 -2.83 10.00 2.07
N ILE A 6 -2.81 10.23 3.38
CA ILE A 6 -1.70 9.93 4.27
C ILE A 6 -2.21 9.02 5.38
N ILE A 7 -1.53 7.90 5.57
CA ILE A 7 -1.74 6.97 6.68
C ILE A 7 -0.55 7.03 7.63
N GLU A 8 -0.78 6.77 8.91
CA GLU A 8 0.27 6.64 9.91
C GLU A 8 0.34 5.18 10.34
N LEU A 9 1.49 4.54 10.09
CA LEU A 9 1.73 3.15 10.46
C LEU A 9 2.76 3.09 11.57
N CYS A 10 2.56 2.17 12.50
CA CYS A 10 3.54 1.85 13.54
C CYS A 10 4.48 0.75 13.07
N ASP A 11 5.73 0.78 13.54
CA ASP A 11 6.61 -0.38 13.44
C ASP A 11 6.08 -1.57 14.25
N LEU A 12 6.66 -2.76 14.04
CA LEU A 12 6.28 -4.00 14.74
C LEU A 12 6.37 -3.90 16.27
N LYS A 13 7.12 -2.92 16.79
CA LYS A 13 7.28 -2.65 18.23
C LYS A 13 6.27 -1.65 18.77
N GLY A 14 5.41 -1.08 17.91
CA GLY A 14 4.41 -0.06 18.26
C GLY A 14 5.00 1.28 18.70
N LYS A 15 6.31 1.49 18.53
CA LYS A 15 7.04 2.64 19.09
C LYS A 15 7.21 3.76 18.08
N ASN A 16 7.43 3.42 16.82
CA ASN A 16 7.72 4.41 15.79
C ASN A 16 6.54 4.56 14.84
N LYS A 17 5.90 5.72 14.89
CA LYS A 17 4.86 6.14 13.94
C LYS A 17 5.53 6.77 12.73
N LYS A 18 5.25 6.25 11.54
CA LYS A 18 5.73 6.81 10.27
C LYS A 18 4.56 7.06 9.34
N LYS A 19 4.62 8.19 8.64
CA LYS A 19 3.61 8.60 7.67
C LYS A 19 3.94 8.03 6.30
N TYR A 20 2.91 7.58 5.61
CA TYR A 20 2.98 7.06 4.26
C TYR A 20 1.88 7.69 3.43
N ARG A 21 2.16 7.95 2.16
CA ARG A 21 1.17 8.42 1.19
C ARG A 21 0.50 7.23 0.52
N ILE A 22 -0.83 7.18 0.53
CA ILE A 22 -1.63 6.24 -0.25
C ILE A 22 -1.54 6.65 -1.73
N ILE A 23 -1.12 5.71 -2.56
CA ILE A 23 -1.09 5.84 -4.02
C ILE A 23 -2.40 5.31 -4.60
N LEU A 24 -2.83 4.14 -4.14
CA LEU A 24 -4.02 3.46 -4.64
C LEU A 24 -4.69 2.67 -3.51
N SER A 25 -6.02 2.58 -3.56
CA SER A 25 -6.80 1.66 -2.75
C SER A 25 -7.76 0.88 -3.63
N PHE A 26 -7.87 -0.42 -3.44
CA PHE A 26 -8.83 -1.26 -4.15
C PHE A 26 -9.44 -2.29 -3.22
N VAL A 27 -10.54 -2.89 -3.66
CA VAL A 27 -11.26 -3.96 -2.97
C VAL A 27 -11.34 -5.14 -3.93
N ASN A 28 -10.97 -6.33 -3.49
CA ASN A 28 -11.06 -7.54 -4.30
C ASN A 28 -12.50 -8.10 -4.30
N GLU A 29 -12.71 -9.23 -4.98
CA GLU A 29 -14.02 -9.89 -5.09
C GLU A 29 -14.56 -10.43 -3.75
N THR A 30 -13.67 -10.71 -2.80
CA THR A 30 -14.01 -11.19 -1.45
C THR A 30 -14.24 -10.04 -0.45
N ASN A 31 -14.35 -8.79 -0.93
CA ASN A 31 -14.55 -7.57 -0.14
C ASN A 31 -13.36 -7.18 0.76
N GLU A 32 -12.17 -7.67 0.46
CA GLU A 32 -10.95 -7.33 1.18
C GLU A 32 -10.31 -6.09 0.56
N ARG A 33 -9.97 -5.10 1.40
CA ARG A 33 -9.36 -3.85 0.94
C ARG A 33 -7.85 -3.95 0.99
N TYR A 34 -7.20 -3.48 -0.07
CA TYR A 34 -5.76 -3.35 -0.17
C TYR A 34 -5.38 -1.89 -0.38
N LEU A 35 -4.26 -1.49 0.21
CA LEU A 35 -3.67 -0.18 0.06
C LEU A 35 -2.27 -0.33 -0.54
N ILE A 36 -2.01 0.41 -1.61
CA ILE A 36 -0.66 0.65 -2.12
C ILE A 36 -0.22 2.01 -1.60
N TYR A 37 0.91 2.05 -0.90
CA TYR A 37 1.40 3.26 -0.24
C TYR A 37 2.92 3.38 -0.31
N THR A 38 3.44 4.58 -0.10
CA THR A 38 4.87 4.89 -0.17
C THR A 38 5.31 5.80 0.97
N ASP A 39 6.59 5.76 1.35
CA ASP A 39 7.19 6.76 2.23
C ASP A 39 7.81 7.94 1.47
N ASP A 40 7.55 8.03 0.16
CA ASP A 40 8.07 9.03 -0.78
C ASP A 40 9.60 9.10 -0.82
N LYS A 41 10.30 8.07 -0.32
CA LYS A 41 11.75 7.97 -0.44
C LYS A 41 12.12 7.35 -1.78
N LEU A 42 13.05 8.00 -2.46
CA LEU A 42 13.73 7.45 -3.61
C LEU A 42 14.77 6.42 -3.15
N ASP A 43 14.93 5.37 -3.95
CA ASP A 43 16.06 4.47 -3.82
C ASP A 43 17.30 4.99 -4.56
N GLY A 44 18.37 4.19 -4.60
CA GLY A 44 19.64 4.60 -5.23
C GLY A 44 19.54 4.79 -6.75
N ASP A 45 18.44 4.38 -7.36
CA ASP A 45 18.18 4.43 -8.81
C ASP A 45 17.04 5.42 -9.14
N ASP A 46 16.73 6.35 -8.22
CA ASP A 46 15.65 7.35 -8.32
C ASP A 46 14.23 6.75 -8.48
N PHE A 47 14.01 5.50 -8.08
CA PHE A 47 12.67 4.90 -8.05
C PHE A 47 12.02 5.09 -6.67
N ILE A 48 10.71 5.38 -6.67
CA ILE A 48 9.91 5.42 -5.46
C ILE A 48 9.62 3.99 -4.99
N LYS A 49 9.95 3.68 -3.74
CA LYS A 49 9.55 2.40 -3.14
C LYS A 49 8.05 2.42 -2.83
N VAL A 50 7.35 1.40 -3.33
CA VAL A 50 5.93 1.17 -3.03
C VAL A 50 5.77 -0.06 -2.17
N TYR A 51 4.81 0.01 -1.26
CA TYR A 51 4.43 -1.06 -0.34
C TYR A 51 2.98 -1.41 -0.59
N ILE A 52 2.62 -2.64 -0.26
CA ILE A 52 1.23 -3.08 -0.23
C ILE A 52 0.89 -3.66 1.14
N GLY A 53 -0.32 -3.34 1.61
CA GLY A 53 -0.89 -3.96 2.79
C GLY A 53 -2.38 -4.19 2.62
N LYS A 54 -2.86 -5.30 3.19
CA LYS A 54 -4.27 -5.64 3.30
C LYS A 54 -4.83 -4.98 4.55
N GLN A 55 -5.94 -4.26 4.43
CA GLN A 55 -6.62 -3.69 5.60
C GLN A 55 -7.31 -4.82 6.37
N GLY A 56 -6.95 -4.95 7.64
CA GLY A 56 -7.58 -5.88 8.57
C GLY A 56 -7.99 -5.17 9.85
N ILE A 57 -8.73 -5.89 10.69
CA ILE A 57 -9.15 -5.42 12.00
C ILE A 57 -8.47 -6.29 13.06
N LYS A 58 -7.78 -5.65 14.01
CA LYS A 58 -7.25 -6.32 15.20
C LYS A 58 -7.49 -5.44 16.40
N ASP A 59 -8.10 -6.01 17.45
CA ASP A 59 -8.41 -5.29 18.70
C ASP A 59 -9.17 -3.97 18.45
N GLU A 60 -10.19 -4.01 17.58
CA GLU A 60 -11.02 -2.86 17.17
C GLU A 60 -10.26 -1.71 16.46
N LYS A 61 -9.02 -1.97 16.04
CA LYS A 61 -8.19 -1.01 15.29
C LYS A 61 -7.97 -1.49 13.86
N ASP A 62 -8.04 -0.55 12.93
CA ASP A 62 -7.57 -0.74 11.56
C ASP A 62 -6.06 -1.00 11.58
N ILE A 63 -5.66 -2.12 11.01
CA ILE A 63 -4.27 -2.49 10.81
C ILE A 63 -3.99 -2.80 9.34
N LEU A 64 -2.73 -2.67 8.93
CA LEU A 64 -2.27 -3.21 7.66
C LEU A 64 -1.54 -4.52 7.92
N ILE A 65 -2.04 -5.57 7.29
CA ILE A 65 -1.51 -6.92 7.32
C ILE A 65 -0.67 -7.11 6.06
N PRO A 66 0.47 -7.83 6.14
CA PRO A 66 1.23 -8.22 4.96
C PRO A 66 0.35 -8.96 3.95
N VAL A 67 0.69 -8.79 2.68
CA VAL A 67 0.22 -9.66 1.61
C VAL A 67 1.08 -10.92 1.66
N GLU A 68 0.46 -12.09 1.84
CA GLU A 68 1.19 -13.37 2.02
C GLU A 68 0.93 -14.34 0.87
N GLU A 69 -0.13 -14.14 0.07
CA GLU A 69 -0.49 -15.06 -1.01
C GLU A 69 0.06 -14.59 -2.37
N ASP A 70 0.52 -15.55 -3.17
CA ASP A 70 1.08 -15.30 -4.51
C ASP A 70 0.04 -14.65 -5.45
N ASP A 71 -1.22 -15.07 -5.36
CA ASP A 71 -2.32 -14.54 -6.17
C ASP A 71 -2.58 -13.05 -5.87
N GLU A 72 -2.42 -12.65 -4.60
CA GLU A 72 -2.54 -11.25 -4.18
C GLU A 72 -1.40 -10.40 -4.76
N LEU A 73 -0.18 -10.96 -4.85
CA LEU A 73 0.97 -10.30 -5.46
C LEU A 73 0.81 -10.17 -6.98
N GLU A 74 0.40 -11.25 -7.67
CA GLU A 74 0.21 -11.23 -9.13
C GLU A 74 -0.85 -10.21 -9.55
N PHE A 75 -1.95 -10.11 -8.79
CA PHE A 75 -2.98 -9.10 -9.02
C PHE A 75 -2.42 -7.67 -8.96
N VAL A 76 -1.54 -7.41 -7.99
CA VAL A 76 -0.95 -6.09 -7.75
C VAL A 76 0.08 -5.75 -8.81
N GLU A 77 0.91 -6.71 -9.18
CA GLU A 77 1.84 -6.56 -10.30
C GLU A 77 1.11 -6.29 -11.62
N SER A 78 -0.02 -6.96 -11.86
CA SER A 78 -0.88 -6.73 -13.02
C SER A 78 -1.45 -5.32 -13.03
N LEU A 79 -1.93 -4.82 -11.88
CA LEU A 79 -2.42 -3.44 -11.73
C LEU A 79 -1.29 -2.41 -11.98
N LEU A 80 -0.13 -2.60 -11.36
CA LEU A 80 1.01 -1.70 -11.54
C LEU A 80 1.52 -1.70 -12.99
N SER A 81 1.50 -2.86 -13.64
CA SER A 81 1.87 -3.00 -15.05
C SER A 81 0.91 -2.27 -15.97
N LYS A 82 -0.39 -2.27 -15.69
CA LYS A 82 -1.40 -1.48 -16.42
C LYS A 82 -1.14 0.01 -16.26
N ILE A 83 -0.87 0.47 -15.03
CA ILE A 83 -0.55 1.87 -14.75
C ILE A 83 0.72 2.32 -15.50
N LYS A 84 1.78 1.49 -15.52
CA LYS A 84 3.00 1.78 -16.29
C LYS A 84 2.71 1.93 -17.79
N LYS A 85 1.90 1.05 -18.37
CA LYS A 85 1.52 1.11 -19.80
C LYS A 85 0.75 2.38 -20.13
N GLU A 86 -0.10 2.87 -19.24
CA GLU A 86 -0.85 4.12 -19.47
C GLU A 86 0.02 5.38 -19.40
N GLN A 87 1.17 5.34 -18.70
CA GLN A 87 2.07 6.49 -18.59
C GLN A 87 3.14 6.60 -19.69
N ASN A 88 3.21 5.62 -20.61
CA ASN A 88 4.08 5.66 -21.79
C ASN A 88 5.53 6.12 -21.50
N ILE A 89 6.14 5.53 -20.46
CA ILE A 89 7.59 5.57 -20.20
C ILE A 89 8.21 4.29 -20.78
#